data_AF-W2SFT8-F1
#
_entry.id   AF-W2SFT8-F1
#
_cell.length_a   1.000
_cell.length_b   1.000
_cell.length_c   1.000
_cell.angle_alpha   90.00
_cell.angle_beta   90.00
_cell.angle_gamma   90.00
#
_symmetry.space_group_name_H-M   'P 1'
#
loop_
_entity.id
_entity.type
_entity.pdbx_description
1 polymer ?
#
loop_
_entity_poly.entity_id
_entity_poly.type
_entity_poly.pdbx_seq_one_letter_code
_entity_poly.pdbx_strand_id
1 'polypeptide(L)' 'MVKKLGQWLPHALSDGNRQRRLVICIQLLSRSRRFDWLDTIVTGDENWVLYVNHTHKHTSIQVV' A
#
# COMPACT_ATOMS: atom_id res chain seq x y z
N MET A 1 8.78 5.81 11.91
CA MET A 1 7.85 4.78 11.37
C MET A 1 6.48 5.42 11.23
N VAL A 2 5.70 5.08 10.20
CA VAL A 2 4.33 5.59 10.02
C VAL A 2 3.42 4.39 9.83
N LYS A 3 2.28 4.41 10.53
CA LYS A 3 1.23 3.42 10.33
C LYS A 3 0.53 3.69 9.00
N LYS A 4 0.58 2.73 8.08
CA LYS A 4 -0.08 2.79 6.77
C LYS A 4 -0.77 1.44 6.55
N LEU A 5 -2.06 1.46 6.22
CA LEU A 5 -2.86 0.26 5.92
C LEU A 5 -2.69 -0.84 7.00
N GLY A 6 -2.84 -0.47 8.28
CA GLY A 6 -2.70 -1.44 9.38
C GLY A 6 -1.27 -1.86 9.74
N GLN A 7 -0.29 -1.64 8.87
CA GLN A 7 1.10 -2.05 9.04
C GLN A 7 2.03 -0.90 9.45
N TRP A 8 3.08 -1.22 10.19
CA TRP A 8 4.14 -0.28 10.55
C TRP A 8 5.20 -0.25 9.45
N LEU A 9 5.19 0.81 8.64
CA LEU A 9 6.17 1.02 7.59
C LEU A 9 7.23 2.05 8.01
N PRO A 10 8.50 1.86 7.64
CA PRO A 10 9.49 2.92 7.78
C PRO A 10 9.08 4.12 6.92
N HIS A 11 9.18 5.32 7.49
CA HIS A 11 8.71 6.57 6.86
C HIS A 11 9.45 6.84 5.53
N ALA A 12 10.76 6.54 5.52
CA ALA A 12 11.58 6.51 4.33
C ALA A 12 11.87 5.05 3.97
N LEU A 13 11.56 4.68 2.72
CA LEU A 13 12.06 3.42 2.18
C LEU A 13 13.57 3.55 1.94
N SER A 14 14.33 2.52 2.32
CA SER A 14 15.72 2.37 1.85
C SER A 14 15.76 2.21 0.34
N ASP A 15 16.86 2.59 -0.30
CA ASP A 15 16.99 2.46 -1.75
C ASP A 15 16.89 1.01 -2.22
N GLY A 16 17.36 0.05 -1.42
CA GLY A 16 17.15 -1.38 -1.69
C GLY A 16 15.67 -1.78 -1.69
N ASN A 17 14.88 -1.27 -0.75
CA ASN A 17 13.44 -1.54 -0.72
C ASN A 17 12.70 -0.87 -1.88
N ARG A 18 13.13 0.33 -2.30
CA ARG A 18 12.60 1.01 -3.50
C ARG A 18 12.90 0.20 -4.75
N GLN A 19 14.14 -0.25 -4.92
CA GLN A 19 14.55 -1.04 -6.08
C GLN A 19 13.78 -2.36 -6.18
N ARG A 20 13.61 -3.08 -5.06
CA ARG A 20 12.81 -4.31 -5.03
C ARG A 20 11.37 -4.07 -5.47
N ARG A 21 10.72 -3.03 -4.94
CA ARG A 21 9.34 -2.66 -5.33
C ARG A 21 9.26 -2.34 -6.81
N LEU A 22 10.22 -1.58 -7.35
CA LEU A 22 10.27 -1.23 -8.77
C LEU A 22 10.36 -2.49 -9.64
N VAL A 23 11.29 -3.40 -9.33
CA VAL A 23 11.49 -4.64 -10.09
C VAL A 23 10.23 -5.51 -10.09
N ILE A 24 9.60 -5.71 -8.92
CA ILE A 24 8.36 -6.49 -8.80
C ILE A 24 7.24 -5.84 -9.62
N CYS A 25 7.05 -4.52 -9.52
CA CYS A 25 6.03 -3.81 -10.30
C CYS A 25 6.24 -3.96 -11.81
N ILE A 26 7.49 -3.85 -12.30
CA ILE A 26 7.81 -4.03 -13.73
C ILE A 26 7.49 -5.45 -14.18
N GLN A 27 7.81 -6.47 -13.38
CA GLN A 27 7.53 -7.86 -13.70
C GLN A 27 6.02 -8.14 -13.77
N LEU A 28 5.26 -7.68 -12.78
CA LEU A 28 3.80 -7.83 -12.74
C LEU A 28 3.10 -7.10 -13.90
N LEU A 29 3.57 -5.90 -14.23
CA LEU A 29 3.05 -5.12 -15.37
C LEU A 29 3.39 -5.77 -16.71
N SER A 30 4.58 -6.37 -16.83
CA SER A 30 4.96 -7.11 -18.03
C SER A 30 4.12 -8.39 -18.20
N ARG A 31 3.78 -9.04 -17.08
CA ARG A 31 2.89 -10.21 -17.05
C ARG A 31 1.46 -9.84 -17.46
N SER A 32 0.91 -8.73 -16.96
CA SER A 32 -0.46 -8.30 -17.31
C SER A 32 -0.63 -7.99 -18.79
N ARG A 33 0.41 -7.51 -19.48
CA ARG A 33 0.37 -7.27 -20.93
C ARG A 33 0.27 -8.54 -21.78
N ARG A 34 0.65 -9.69 -21.23
CA ARG A 34 0.67 -10.97 -21.97
C ARG A 34 -0.52 -11.87 -21.64
N PHE A 35 -1.10 -11.70 -20.46
CA PHE A 35 -2.18 -12.52 -19.95
C PHE A 35 -2.96 -11.73 -18.91
N ASP A 36 -4.29 -11.74 -18.98
CA ASP A 36 -5.14 -11.18 -17.95
C ASP A 36 -5.17 -12.14 -16.76
N TRP A 37 -4.33 -11.86 -15.75
CA TRP A 37 -4.23 -12.65 -14.53
C TRP A 37 -4.98 -12.03 -13.34
N LEU A 38 -5.47 -10.80 -13.48
CA LEU A 38 -6.04 -10.06 -12.35
C LEU A 38 -7.33 -10.69 -11.83
N ASP A 39 -8.12 -11.30 -12.71
CA ASP A 39 -9.36 -12.03 -12.38
C ASP A 39 -9.12 -13.29 -11.53
N THR A 40 -7.94 -13.90 -11.66
CA THR A 40 -7.53 -15.08 -10.88
C THR A 40 -6.94 -14.74 -9.51
N ILE A 41 -6.71 -13.47 -9.19
CA ILE A 41 -6.08 -13.10 -7.91
C ILE A 41 -7.08 -13.23 -6.78
N VAL A 42 -6.69 -13.99 -5.75
CA VAL A 42 -7.32 -13.95 -4.42
C VAL A 42 -6.37 -13.21 -3.47
N THR A 43 -6.84 -12.10 -2.90
CA THR A 43 -6.11 -11.36 -1.86
C THR A 43 -6.81 -11.48 -0.51
N GLY A 44 -6.03 -11.39 0.57
CA GLY A 44 -6.51 -11.30 1.94
C GLY A 44 -5.46 -10.60 2.80
N ASP A 45 -5.91 -9.75 3.72
CA ASP A 45 -5.04 -9.10 4.71
C ASP A 45 -5.83 -8.86 6.00
N GLU A 46 -5.12 -8.92 7.12
CA GLU A 46 -5.69 -8.70 8.44
C GLU A 46 -5.63 -7.21 8.80
N ASN A 47 -6.76 -6.67 9.25
CA ASN A 47 -6.82 -5.30 9.75
C ASN A 47 -7.33 -5.28 11.19
N TRP A 48 -6.63 -4.54 12.04
CA TRP A 48 -7.03 -4.32 13.42
C TRP A 48 -8.26 -3.41 13.48
N VAL A 49 -9.38 -3.95 13.98
CA VAL A 49 -10.61 -3.19 14.21
C VAL A 49 -10.63 -2.70 15.66
N LEU A 50 -10.74 -1.38 15.85
CA LEU A 50 -10.84 -0.76 17.16
C LEU A 50 -12.29 -0.78 17.65
N TYR A 51 -12.49 -1.03 18.95
CA TYR A 51 -13.83 -1.02 19.57
C TYR A 51 -14.48 0.38 19.53
N VAL A 52 -13.69 1.43 19.73
CA VAL A 52 -14.12 2.83 19.54
C VAL A 52 -13.19 3.50 18.55
N ASN A 53 -13.67 3.73 17.33
CA ASN A 53 -12.94 4.44 16.30
C ASN A 53 -13.11 5.95 16.47
N HIS A 54 -12.18 6.59 17.20
CA HIS A 54 -12.13 8.05 17.27
C HIS A 54 -11.63 8.58 15.92
N THR A 55 -12.56 8.92 15.02
CA THR A 55 -12.21 9.50 13.72
C THR A 55 -11.58 10.87 13.94
N HIS A 56 -10.27 10.99 13.73
CA HIS A 56 -9.63 12.31 13.60
C HIS A 56 -10.19 12.98 12.34
N LYS A 57 -10.97 14.06 12.51
CA LYS A 57 -11.32 14.94 11.40
C LYS A 57 -10.03 15.55 10.88
N HIS A 58 -9.60 15.13 9.69
CA HIS A 58 -8.51 15.78 9.00
C HIS A 58 -9.05 17.13 8.51
N THR A 59 -8.81 18.21 9.25
CA THR A 59 -9.08 19.56 8.76
C THR A 59 -8.15 19.79 7.59
N SER A 60 -8.67 19.66 6.37
CA SER A 60 -7.98 20.12 5.17
C SER A 60 -7.84 21.64 5.28
N ILE A 61 -6.65 22.12 5.66
CA ILE A 61 -6.29 23.52 5.44
C ILE A 61 -6.14 23.66 3.93
N GLN A 62 -7.13 24.27 3.27
CA GLN A 62 -6.95 24.79 1.93
C GLN A 62 -6.04 26.01 2.05
N VAL A 63 -4.77 25.86 1.66
CA VAL A 63 -3.93 27.02 1.38
C VAL A 63 -4.16 27.36 -0.10
N VAL A 64 -4.77 28.53 -0.29
CA VAL A 64 -4.95 29.24 -1.56
C VAL A 64 -3.60 29.49 -2.23
#